data_AF-A0A9E3DP29-F1
#
_entry.id   AF-A0A9E3DP29-F1
#
_cell.length_a   1.000
_cell.length_b   1.000
_cell.length_c   1.000
_cell.angle_alpha   90.00
_cell.angle_beta   90.00
_cell.angle_gamma   90.00
#
_symmetry.space_group_name_H-M   'P 1'
#
loop_
_entity.id
_entity.type
_entity.pdbx_description
1 polymer ?
#
loop_
_entity_poly.entity_id
_entity_poly.type
_entity_poly.pdbx_seq_one_letter_code
_entity_poly.pdbx_strand_id
1 'polypeptide(L)' 'DHPHGGGEGKTSGGRHPVNPAGKPEGRTRRRKPSDKLIVRRRRTGKKR' A
#
# COMPACT_ATOMS: atom_id res chain seq x y z
N ASP A 1 -1.97 -4.13 -18.73
CA ASP A 1 -0.97 -3.09 -18.40
C ASP A 1 -0.69 -3.03 -16.92
N HIS A 2 0.56 -2.77 -16.57
CA HIS A 2 0.97 -2.53 -15.19
C HIS A 2 1.32 -1.05 -15.04
N PRO A 3 0.97 -0.41 -13.91
CA PRO A 3 1.34 0.97 -13.67
C PRO A 3 2.84 1.24 -13.86
N HIS A 4 3.73 0.43 -13.31
CA HIS A 4 5.19 0.64 -13.49
C HIS A 4 5.74 0.22 -14.86
N GLY A 5 4.88 -0.13 -15.82
CA GLY A 5 5.29 -0.58 -17.15
C GLY A 5 5.76 0.56 -18.04
N GLY A 6 6.80 0.28 -18.84
CA GLY A 6 7.35 1.20 -19.84
C GLY A 6 8.81 1.59 -19.58
N GLY A 7 9.45 2.10 -20.63
CA GLY A 7 10.86 2.51 -20.68
C GLY A 7 11.80 1.42 -21.21
N GLU A 8 12.90 1.86 -21.82
CA GLU A 8 13.92 0.97 -22.38
C GLU A 8 14.85 0.47 -21.25
N GLY A 9 15.02 -0.84 -21.13
CA GLY A 9 15.80 -1.46 -20.06
C GLY A 9 15.07 -1.53 -18.70
N LYS A 10 15.81 -1.78 -17.62
CA LYS A 10 15.24 -1.87 -16.27
C LYS A 10 14.95 -0.47 -15.73
N THR A 11 13.69 -0.21 -15.38
CA THR A 11 13.26 1.09 -14.84
C THR A 11 12.67 0.92 -13.44
N SER A 12 12.76 1.96 -12.62
CA SER A 12 12.12 2.02 -11.30
C SER A 12 10.62 2.37 -11.37
N GLY A 13 10.03 2.41 -12.57
CA GLY A 13 8.62 2.72 -12.80
C GLY A 13 8.26 4.22 -12.84
N GLY A 14 9.19 5.12 -12.49
CA GLY A 14 9.04 6.58 -12.64
C GLY A 14 7.89 7.23 -11.83
N ARG A 15 7.30 6.49 -10.89
CA ARG A 15 6.11 6.87 -10.12
C ARG A 15 6.15 6.26 -8.72
N HIS A 16 5.35 6.80 -7.80
CA HIS A 16 5.21 6.19 -6.48
C HIS A 16 4.69 4.74 -6.58
N PRO A 17 5.13 3.84 -5.68
CA PRO A 17 4.70 2.44 -5.68
C PRO A 17 3.18 2.30 -5.60
N VAL A 18 2.64 1.57 -6.56
CA VAL A 18 1.22 1.23 -6.65
C VAL A 18 1.07 -0.26 -6.92
N ASN A 19 -0.09 -0.81 -6.56
CA ASN A 19 -0.45 -2.17 -6.93
C ASN A 19 -0.77 -2.27 -8.45
N PRO A 20 -0.92 -3.46 -9.04
CA PRO A 20 -1.20 -3.61 -10.47
C PRO A 20 -2.46 -2.89 -10.98
N ALA A 21 -3.44 -2.66 -10.11
CA ALA A 21 -4.66 -1.92 -10.43
C ALA A 21 -4.53 -0.40 -10.18
N GLY A 22 -3.33 0.11 -9.91
CA GLY A 22 -3.03 1.53 -9.75
C GLY A 22 -3.38 2.13 -8.39
N LYS A 23 -3.78 1.34 -7.39
CA LYS A 23 -4.04 1.85 -6.03
C LYS A 23 -2.71 2.06 -5.29
N PRO A 24 -2.51 3.24 -4.65
CA PRO A 24 -1.31 3.52 -3.87
C PRO A 24 -1.25 2.66 -2.61
N GLU A 25 -0.03 2.45 -2.11
CA GLU A 25 0.18 1.80 -0.82
C GLU A 25 -0.33 2.67 0.35
N GLY A 26 -0.82 2.02 1.40
CA GLY A 26 -1.34 2.72 2.58
C GLY A 26 -2.28 1.87 3.44
N ARG A 27 -2.88 2.49 4.45
CA ARG A 27 -3.88 1.82 5.30
C ARG A 27 -5.19 1.65 4.54
N THR A 28 -5.54 0.42 4.20
CA THR A 28 -6.73 0.09 3.38
C THR A 28 -8.02 -0.11 4.20
N ARG A 29 -7.94 -0.18 5.53
CA ARG A 29 -9.12 -0.40 6.40
C ARG A 29 -10.00 0.86 6.45
N ARG A 30 -11.25 0.72 5.99
CA ARG A 30 -12.33 1.72 6.14
C ARG A 30 -12.97 1.66 7.53
N ARG A 31 -13.70 2.72 7.91
CA ARG A 31 -14.48 2.78 9.16
C ARG A 31 -15.49 1.63 9.21
N LYS A 32 -15.50 0.87 10.30
CA LYS A 32 -16.46 -0.21 10.55
C LYS A 32 -16.99 -0.12 12.00
N PRO A 33 -18.22 -0.58 12.29
CA PRO A 33 -18.74 -0.61 13.65
C PRO A 33 -17.83 -1.38 14.63
N SER A 34 -17.15 -2.41 14.14
CA SER A 34 -16.19 -3.19 14.92
C SER A 34 -14.96 -2.41 15.37
N ASP A 35 -14.68 -1.23 14.80
CA ASP A 35 -13.58 -0.37 15.25
C ASP A 35 -13.79 0.09 16.70
N LYS A 36 -15.04 0.14 17.19
CA LYS A 36 -15.37 0.45 18.59
C LYS A 36 -14.79 -0.54 19.59
N LEU A 37 -14.60 -1.80 19.15
CA LEU A 37 -14.08 -2.88 19.99
C LEU A 37 -12.53 -2.98 19.93
N ILE A 38 -11.88 -2.21 19.06
CA ILE A 38 -10.43 -2.29 18.87
C ILE A 38 -9.72 -1.40 19.90
N VAL A 39 -9.14 -2.03 20.92
CA VAL A 39 -8.36 -1.32 21.96
C VAL A 39 -7.06 -0.73 21.40
N ARG A 40 -6.36 -1.45 20.51
CA ARG A 40 -5.11 -0.96 19.90
C ARG A 40 -4.87 -1.55 18.51
N ARG A 41 -4.23 -0.74 17.64
CA ARG A 41 -3.74 -1.20 16.34
C ARG A 41 -2.46 -2.03 16.46
N ARG A 42 -2.15 -2.82 15.43
CA ARG A 42 -0.84 -3.48 15.29
C ARG A 42 0.28 -2.44 15.15
N ARG A 43 1.37 -2.62 15.90
CA ARG A 43 2.61 -1.87 15.71
C ARG A 43 3.39 -2.49 14.56
N THR A 44 3.73 -1.69 13.56
CA THR A 44 4.65 -2.07 12.48
C THR A 44 6.06 -1.62 12.89
N GLY A 45 7.06 -2.50 12.80
CA GLY A 45 8.45 -2.18 13.14
C GLY A 45 8.88 -2.41 14.60
N LYS A 46 8.15 -3.21 15.40
CA LYS A 46 8.56 -3.51 16.81
C LYS A 46 9.75 -4.50 16.92
N LYS A 47 10.29 -4.98 15.80
CA LYS A 47 11.51 -5.78 15.72
C LYS A 47 12.23 -5.44 14.41
N ARG A 48 12.92 -4.32 14.43
CA ARG A 48 14.24 -4.17 13.80
C ARG A 48 15.17 -3.75 14.92
#